data_AF-A0A3D2A6A6-F1
#
_entry.id   AF-A0A3D2A6A6-F1
#
_cell.length_a   1.000
_cell.length_b   1.000
_cell.length_c   1.000
_cell.angle_alpha   90.00
_cell.angle_beta   90.00
_cell.angle_gamma   90.00
#
_symmetry.space_group_name_H-M   'P 1'
#
loop_
_entity.id
_entity.type
_entity.pdbx_description
1 polymer ?
#
loop_
_entity_poly.entity_id
_entity_poly.type
_entity_poly.pdbx_seq_one_letter_code
_entity_poly.pdbx_strand_id
1 'polypeptide(L)'
;MSKPSDKTFDLIFPKDLPNSLFVILIVACLLLGLSSLRHGTDLQSWLNVIENWLLMLLIFPTATATVALPFKYRDPSLELKLMYYLGMFVAFLFTLAKLRYWR
;
A
#
# COMPACT_ATOMS: atom_id res chain seq x y z
N MET A 1 15.69 -26.71 -12.58
CA MET A 1 14.56 -26.31 -13.43
C MET A 1 14.05 -24.98 -12.88
N SER A 2 14.57 -23.84 -13.35
CA SER A 2 14.16 -22.51 -12.87
C SER A 2 12.80 -22.16 -13.46
N LYS A 3 11.81 -21.91 -12.59
CA LYS A 3 10.47 -21.51 -13.02
C LYS A 3 10.57 -20.10 -13.63
N PRO A 4 10.08 -19.86 -14.86
CA PRO A 4 10.18 -18.56 -15.53
C PRO A 4 9.28 -17.47 -14.91
N SER A 5 8.58 -17.77 -13.82
CA SER A 5 7.69 -16.84 -13.10
C SER A 5 8.39 -15.92 -12.10
N ASP A 6 9.65 -16.20 -11.71
CA ASP A 6 10.27 -15.51 -10.56
C ASP A 6 10.69 -14.05 -10.85
N LYS A 7 11.10 -13.73 -12.08
CA LYS A 7 11.69 -12.42 -12.40
C LYS A 7 10.75 -11.23 -12.21
N THR A 8 9.45 -11.40 -12.47
CA THR A 8 8.45 -10.34 -12.34
C THR A 8 8.09 -10.08 -10.89
N PHE A 9 8.04 -11.13 -10.06
CA PHE A 9 7.78 -11.02 -8.63
C PHE A 9 8.98 -10.42 -7.89
N ASP A 10 10.21 -10.77 -8.28
CA ASP A 10 11.45 -10.16 -7.76
C ASP A 10 11.56 -8.65 -8.09
N LEU A 11 10.93 -8.21 -9.19
CA LEU A 11 10.87 -6.80 -9.57
C LEU A 11 9.90 -5.99 -8.69
N ILE A 12 8.86 -6.63 -8.15
CA ILE A 12 7.79 -5.93 -7.42
C ILE A 12 8.02 -6.02 -5.91
N PHE A 13 8.40 -7.19 -5.40
CA PHE A 13 8.58 -7.40 -3.96
C PHE A 13 10.04 -7.17 -3.52
N PRO A 14 10.27 -6.66 -2.29
CA PRO A 14 11.61 -6.59 -1.71
C PRO A 14 12.08 -8.00 -1.33
N LYS A 15 13.40 -8.23 -1.41
CA LYS A 15 13.98 -9.58 -1.33
C LYS A 15 14.09 -10.13 0.09
N ASP A 16 14.06 -9.24 1.07
CA ASP A 16 14.38 -9.58 2.46
C ASP A 16 13.15 -9.95 3.31
N LEU A 17 11.94 -9.86 2.75
CA LEU A 17 10.67 -10.09 3.46
C LEU A 17 9.76 -11.04 2.67
N PRO A 18 8.97 -11.90 3.36
CA PRO A 18 8.10 -12.86 2.68
C PRO A 18 7.01 -12.14 1.88
N ASN A 19 6.92 -12.47 0.59
CA ASN A 19 5.96 -11.88 -0.37
C ASN A 19 4.51 -11.93 0.13
N SER A 20 4.17 -12.94 0.93
CA SER A 20 2.84 -13.11 1.53
C SER A 20 2.43 -11.91 2.40
N LEU A 21 3.36 -11.26 3.11
CA LEU A 21 3.04 -10.09 3.94
C LEU A 21 2.53 -8.93 3.10
N PHE A 22 3.20 -8.65 1.98
CA PHE A 22 2.81 -7.57 1.07
C PHE A 22 1.50 -7.86 0.36
N VAL A 23 1.29 -9.13 -0.04
CA VAL A 23 0.01 -9.56 -0.62
C VAL A 23 -1.13 -9.40 0.38
N ILE A 24 -0.94 -9.83 1.64
CA ILE A 24 -1.94 -9.66 2.70
C ILE A 24 -2.23 -8.17 2.94
N LEU A 25 -1.20 -7.32 2.97
CA LEU A 25 -1.37 -5.88 3.12
C LEU A 25 -2.20 -5.27 1.99
N ILE A 26 -1.90 -5.61 0.74
CA ILE A 26 -2.66 -5.14 -0.42
C ILE A 26 -4.12 -5.61 -0.33
N VAL A 27 -4.35 -6.89 -0.03
CA VAL A 27 -5.70 -7.45 0.12
C VAL A 27 -6.45 -6.76 1.26
N ALA A 28 -5.82 -6.49 2.39
CA ALA A 28 -6.41 -5.80 3.53
C ALA A 28 -6.80 -4.35 3.17
N CYS A 29 -5.92 -3.62 2.48
CA CYS A 29 -6.21 -2.29 1.96
C CYS A 29 -7.39 -2.29 0.97
N LEU A 30 -7.46 -3.30 0.09
CA LEU A 30 -8.57 -3.45 -0.84
C LEU A 30 -9.89 -3.65 -0.08
N LEU A 31 -9.94 -4.60 0.85
CA LEU A 31 -11.12 -4.89 1.67
C LEU A 31 -11.57 -3.68 2.51
N LEU A 32 -10.64 -2.93 3.09
CA LEU A 32 -10.94 -1.69 3.80
C LEU A 32 -11.52 -0.61 2.88
N GLY A 33 -10.98 -0.46 1.67
CA GLY A 33 -11.56 0.45 0.69
C GLY A 33 -12.98 0.02 0.28
N LEU A 34 -13.22 -1.27 0.04
CA LEU A 34 -14.58 -1.80 -0.23
C LEU A 34 -15.56 -1.53 0.93
N SER A 35 -15.08 -1.51 2.18
CA SER A 35 -15.94 -1.28 3.35
C SER A 35 -16.61 0.10 3.35
N SER A 36 -16.11 1.08 2.58
CA SER A 36 -16.74 2.39 2.45
C SER A 36 -18.05 2.37 1.66
N LEU A 37 -18.34 1.30 0.89
CA LEU A 37 -19.62 1.09 0.21
C LEU A 37 -20.82 1.04 1.17
N ARG A 38 -20.59 0.74 2.45
CA ARG A 38 -21.66 0.62 3.45
C ARG A 38 -22.31 1.96 3.84
N HIS A 39 -21.71 3.11 3.51
CA HIS A 39 -22.05 4.40 4.11
C HIS A 39 -22.89 5.37 3.24
N GLY A 40 -23.30 5.06 2.00
CA GLY A 40 -24.08 6.04 1.22
C GLY A 40 -24.56 5.61 -0.18
N THR A 41 -25.23 6.54 -0.86
CA THR A 41 -25.82 6.40 -2.20
C THR A 41 -24.80 5.97 -3.27
N ASP A 42 -25.20 5.04 -4.14
CA ASP A 42 -24.32 4.19 -4.96
C ASP A 42 -23.14 4.91 -5.62
N LEU A 43 -23.39 6.01 -6.32
CA LEU A 43 -22.36 6.67 -7.15
C LEU A 43 -21.31 7.42 -6.31
N GLN A 44 -21.72 8.02 -5.19
CA GLN A 44 -20.81 8.76 -4.30
C GLN A 44 -20.01 7.79 -3.40
N SER A 45 -20.62 6.67 -3.03
CA SER A 45 -19.95 5.57 -2.33
C SER A 45 -18.83 4.96 -3.17
N TRP A 46 -19.08 4.65 -4.44
CA TRP A 46 -18.06 4.12 -5.35
C TRP A 46 -16.89 5.09 -5.56
N LEU A 47 -17.17 6.38 -5.66
CA LEU A 47 -16.12 7.40 -5.77
C LEU A 47 -15.23 7.42 -4.51
N ASN A 48 -15.84 7.29 -3.33
CA ASN A 48 -15.15 7.23 -2.05
C ASN A 48 -14.30 5.95 -1.89
N VAL A 49 -14.73 4.81 -2.43
CA VAL A 49 -13.92 3.57 -2.50
C VAL A 49 -12.65 3.82 -3.31
N ILE A 50 -12.80 4.39 -4.51
CA ILE A 50 -11.70 4.64 -5.44
C ILE A 50 -10.73 5.65 -4.82
N GLU A 51 -11.23 6.73 -4.24
CA GLU A 51 -10.42 7.72 -3.53
C GLU A 51 -9.63 7.07 -2.38
N ASN A 52 -10.27 6.22 -1.58
CA ASN A 52 -9.63 5.55 -0.46
C ASN A 52 -8.53 4.57 -0.92
N TRP A 53 -8.77 3.82 -2.00
CA TRP A 53 -7.74 2.99 -2.63
C TRP A 53 -6.60 3.82 -3.20
N LEU A 54 -6.91 4.92 -3.90
CA LEU A 54 -5.91 5.81 -4.47
C LEU A 54 -5.02 6.40 -3.38
N LEU A 55 -5.61 6.86 -2.28
CA LEU A 55 -4.85 7.41 -1.16
C LEU A 55 -3.95 6.34 -0.53
N MET A 56 -4.51 5.16 -0.25
CA MET A 56 -3.85 4.13 0.55
C MET A 56 -2.85 3.27 -0.23
N LEU A 57 -3.08 3.06 -1.53
CA LEU A 57 -2.21 2.26 -2.41
C LEU A 57 -1.28 3.11 -3.28
N LEU A 58 -1.64 4.36 -3.60
CA LEU A 58 -0.85 5.20 -4.50
C LEU A 58 -0.26 6.41 -3.79
N ILE A 59 -1.08 7.33 -3.30
CA ILE A 59 -0.62 8.66 -2.82
C ILE A 59 0.30 8.54 -1.62
N PHE A 60 -0.15 7.92 -0.52
CA PHE A 60 0.69 7.80 0.69
C PHE A 60 1.96 6.95 0.46
N PRO A 61 1.88 5.78 -0.22
CA PRO A 61 3.07 5.01 -0.56
C PRO A 61 4.08 5.75 -1.44
N THR A 62 3.61 6.45 -2.48
CA THR A 62 4.49 7.22 -3.38
C THR A 62 5.06 8.46 -2.72
N ALA A 63 4.28 9.17 -1.91
CA ALA A 63 4.78 10.30 -1.12
C ALA A 63 5.88 9.87 -0.16
N THR A 64 5.67 8.75 0.55
CA THR A 64 6.67 8.16 1.46
C THR A 64 7.94 7.78 0.70
N ALA A 65 7.81 7.12 -0.45
CA ALA A 65 8.96 6.78 -1.30
C ALA A 65 9.68 8.03 -1.85
N THR A 66 8.94 9.10 -2.18
CA THR A 66 9.50 10.36 -2.69
C THR A 66 10.30 11.08 -1.61
N VAL A 67 9.78 11.14 -0.39
CA VAL A 67 10.50 11.67 0.78
C VAL A 67 11.71 10.80 1.12
N ALA A 68 11.66 9.50 0.80
CA ALA A 68 12.78 8.58 0.99
C ALA A 68 13.88 8.66 -0.07
N LEU A 69 13.62 9.28 -1.24
CA LEU A 69 14.61 9.46 -2.31
C LEU A 69 15.94 10.08 -1.85
N PRO A 70 15.98 11.22 -1.12
CA PRO A 70 17.24 11.79 -0.65
C PRO A 70 18.04 10.83 0.22
N PHE A 71 17.38 9.97 1.01
CA PHE A 71 18.07 8.95 1.80
C PHE A 71 18.63 7.82 0.93
N LYS A 72 17.94 7.45 -0.17
CA LYS A 72 18.49 6.50 -1.15
C LYS A 72 19.75 7.04 -1.82
N TYR A 73 19.79 8.34 -2.15
CA TYR A 73 20.96 8.97 -2.74
C TYR A 73 22.15 9.00 -1.78
N ARG A 74 21.90 9.03 -0.47
CA ARG A 74 22.93 8.99 0.57
C ARG A 74 23.39 7.58 0.92
N ASP A 75 22.46 6.63 1.03
CA ASP A 75 22.71 5.24 1.42
C ASP A 75 22.21 4.24 0.36
N PRO A 76 23.12 3.55 -0.36
CA PRO A 76 22.76 2.64 -1.45
C PRO A 76 22.07 1.36 -0.97
N SER A 77 22.19 1.00 0.32
CA SER A 77 21.54 -0.15 0.94
C SER A 77 20.03 0.04 1.16
N LEU A 78 19.53 1.28 1.14
CA LEU A 78 18.12 1.56 1.39
C LEU A 78 17.25 1.08 0.23
N GLU A 79 16.29 0.19 0.45
CA GLU A 79 15.38 -0.27 -0.62
C GLU A 79 14.15 0.66 -0.74
N LEU A 80 14.03 1.38 -1.86
CA LEU A 80 12.87 2.24 -2.16
C LEU A 80 11.54 1.47 -2.16
N LYS A 81 11.55 0.19 -2.57
CA LYS A 81 10.38 -0.69 -2.51
C LYS A 81 9.87 -0.86 -1.08
N LEU A 82 10.79 -1.04 -0.14
CA LEU A 82 10.45 -1.22 1.27
C LEU A 82 9.84 0.06 1.86
N MET A 83 10.31 1.23 1.44
CA MET A 83 9.73 2.53 1.82
C MET A 83 8.33 2.73 1.23
N TYR A 84 8.09 2.28 0.01
CA TYR A 84 6.76 2.28 -0.60
C TYR A 84 5.78 1.39 0.18
N TYR A 85 6.16 0.16 0.50
CA TYR A 85 5.32 -0.75 1.29
C TYR A 85 5.16 -0.28 2.75
N LEU A 86 6.17 0.38 3.33
CA LEU A 86 6.06 1.05 4.62
C LEU A 86 4.98 2.14 4.56
N GLY A 87 4.99 2.98 3.53
CA GLY A 87 3.95 4.00 3.32
C GLY A 87 2.55 3.40 3.18
N MET A 88 2.43 2.26 2.50
CA MET A 88 1.17 1.51 2.38
C MET A 88 0.69 0.97 3.73
N PHE A 89 1.61 0.47 4.55
CA PHE A 89 1.31 0.00 5.90
C PHE A 89 0.89 1.15 6.84
N VAL A 90 1.56 2.31 6.76
CA VAL A 90 1.17 3.49 7.53
C VAL A 90 -0.22 3.98 7.12
N ALA A 91 -0.53 4.02 5.83
CA ALA A 91 -1.85 4.41 5.34
C ALA A 91 -2.95 3.44 5.80
N PHE A 92 -2.63 2.13 5.85
CA PHE A 92 -3.51 1.12 6.43
C PHE A 92 -3.81 1.39 7.91
N LEU A 93 -2.77 1.64 8.73
CA LEU A 93 -2.95 2.00 10.15
C LEU A 93 -3.77 3.27 10.34
N PHE A 94 -3.53 4.28 9.49
CA PHE A 94 -4.29 5.54 9.52
C PHE A 94 -5.77 5.31 9.22
N THR A 95 -6.07 4.44 8.26
CA THR A 95 -7.43 4.06 7.89
C THR A 95 -8.12 3.29 9.01
N LEU A 96 -7.42 2.36 9.67
CA LEU A 96 -7.93 1.69 10.88
C LEU A 96 -8.20 2.66 12.03
N ALA A 97 -7.29 3.61 12.26
CA ALA A 97 -7.48 4.65 13.27
C ALA A 97 -8.71 5.53 12.94
N LYS A 98 -8.87 5.94 11.67
CA LYS A 98 -10.05 6.68 11.20
C LYS A 98 -11.35 5.92 11.51
N LEU A 99 -11.40 4.62 11.23
CA LEU A 99 -12.55 3.77 11.55
C LEU A 99 -12.82 3.66 13.06
N ARG A 100 -11.78 3.71 13.89
CA ARG A 100 -11.93 3.70 15.35
C ARG A 100 -12.45 5.02 15.91
N TYR A 101 -12.00 6.16 15.36
CA TYR A 101 -12.39 7.49 15.82
C TYR A 101 -13.73 7.98 15.28
N TRP A 102 -14.22 7.40 14.18
CA TRP A 102 -15.54 7.70 13.60
C TRP A 102 -16.66 6.82 14.19
N ARG A 103 -16.45 6.29 15.40
CA ARG A 103 -17.42 5.46 16.14
C ARG A 103 -18.21 6.27 17.15
#